data_AF-A0A9P6CBM5-F1
#
_entry.id   AF-A0A9P6CBM5-F1
#
_cell.length_a   1.000
_cell.length_b   1.000
_cell.length_c   1.000
_cell.angle_alpha   90.00
_cell.angle_beta   90.00
_cell.angle_gamma   90.00
#
_symmetry.space_group_name_H-M   'P 1'
#
loop_
_entity.id
_entity.type
_entity.pdbx_description
1 polymer ?
#
loop_
_entity_poly.entity_id
_entity_poly.type
_entity_poly.pdbx_seq_one_letter_code
_entity_poly.pdbx_strand_id
1 'polypeptide(L)'
;KCVEPATQKPYPVGMIEKAMAEAGFSVKQNKNAKSQVSECIKQLQAESNLPIQRARMRVRVSMPTADGKRLREKIVHGAEKIEDDETGQEEWQVVMLIEPGQFRVINEILQKECKGRGRIETMSFAATATT
;
A
#
# COMPACT_ATOMS: atom_id res chain seq x y z
N LYS A 1 -6.51 1.93 -8.00
CA LYS A 1 -7.80 1.33 -7.56
C LYS A 1 -8.13 1.89 -6.19
N CYS A 2 -9.36 2.36 -6.04
CA CYS A 2 -9.88 2.91 -4.80
C CYS A 2 -11.06 2.05 -4.35
N VAL A 3 -11.21 1.88 -3.05
CA VAL A 3 -12.25 1.07 -2.42
C VAL A 3 -12.96 1.87 -1.36
N GLU A 4 -14.16 1.44 -1.03
CA GLU A 4 -14.86 1.90 0.16
C GLU A 4 -14.19 1.30 1.42
N PRO A 5 -13.84 2.11 2.44
CA PRO A 5 -13.18 1.63 3.65
C PRO A 5 -13.94 0.52 4.39
N ALA A 6 -15.28 0.60 4.41
CA ALA A 6 -16.12 -0.33 5.17
C ALA A 6 -16.28 -1.70 4.48
N THR A 7 -16.50 -1.69 3.16
CA THR A 7 -16.81 -2.93 2.42
C THR A 7 -15.63 -3.47 1.63
N GLN A 8 -14.53 -2.70 1.52
CA GLN A 8 -13.39 -2.96 0.63
C GLN A 8 -13.79 -3.18 -0.84
N LYS A 9 -15.01 -2.80 -1.23
CA LYS A 9 -15.50 -2.93 -2.61
C LYS A 9 -14.92 -1.82 -3.47
N PRO A 10 -14.45 -2.14 -4.70
CA PRO A 10 -13.95 -1.14 -5.61
C PRO A 10 -15.06 -0.21 -6.07
N TYR A 11 -14.78 1.10 -6.07
CA TYR A 11 -15.71 2.07 -6.64
C TYR A 11 -15.72 1.98 -8.18
N PRO A 12 -16.90 2.05 -8.81
CA PRO A 12 -17.01 2.19 -10.26
C PRO A 12 -16.30 3.45 -10.75
N VAL A 13 -15.70 3.38 -11.95
CA VAL A 13 -14.94 4.51 -12.54
C VAL A 13 -15.79 5.78 -12.61
N GLY A 14 -17.05 5.68 -13.05
CA GLY A 14 -17.94 6.83 -13.15
C GLY A 14 -18.27 7.51 -11.81
N MET A 15 -18.21 6.78 -10.68
CA MET A 15 -18.38 7.39 -9.35
C MET A 15 -17.12 8.19 -8.95
N ILE A 16 -15.94 7.67 -9.30
CA ILE A 16 -14.66 8.36 -9.06
C ILE A 16 -14.55 9.61 -9.95
N GLU A 17 -14.96 9.54 -11.22
CA GLU A 17 -14.96 10.70 -12.13
C GLU A 17 -15.86 11.82 -11.65
N LYS A 18 -17.07 11.50 -11.15
CA LYS A 18 -17.97 12.49 -10.54
C LYS A 18 -17.35 13.13 -9.31
N ALA A 19 -16.80 12.32 -8.40
CA ALA A 19 -16.15 12.84 -7.21
C ALA A 19 -14.92 13.71 -7.54
N MET A 20 -14.16 13.37 -8.59
CA MET A 20 -13.04 14.18 -9.08
C MET A 20 -13.51 15.53 -9.63
N ALA A 21 -14.63 15.56 -10.35
CA ALA A 21 -15.23 16.79 -10.87
C ALA A 21 -15.79 17.67 -9.74
N GLU A 22 -16.45 17.08 -8.75
CA GLU A 22 -16.98 17.77 -7.57
C GLU A 22 -15.86 18.38 -6.71
N ALA A 23 -14.75 17.66 -6.54
CA ALA A 23 -13.55 18.16 -5.86
C ALA A 23 -12.70 19.10 -6.74
N GLY A 24 -13.12 19.40 -7.98
CA GLY A 24 -12.38 20.30 -8.89
C GLY A 24 -10.97 19.82 -9.25
N PHE A 25 -10.69 18.51 -9.17
CA PHE A 25 -9.35 17.98 -9.43
C PHE A 25 -9.00 18.09 -10.93
N SER A 26 -7.91 18.79 -11.23
CA SER A 26 -7.40 18.95 -12.60
C SER A 26 -6.15 18.12 -12.86
N VAL A 27 -6.18 17.32 -13.93
CA VAL A 27 -5.04 16.49 -14.36
C VAL A 27 -3.95 17.35 -14.98
N LYS A 28 -2.73 17.27 -14.42
CA LYS A 28 -1.53 18.02 -14.85
C LYS A 28 -0.64 17.20 -15.78
N GLN A 29 -0.57 17.51 -17.08
CA GLN A 29 0.20 16.70 -18.06
C GLN A 29 1.68 16.53 -17.73
N ASN A 30 2.26 17.47 -16.99
CA ASN A 30 3.64 17.51 -16.52
C ASN A 30 3.92 16.63 -15.28
N LYS A 31 2.92 15.95 -14.71
CA LYS A 31 3.10 15.01 -13.60
C LYS A 31 2.83 13.58 -14.05
N ASN A 32 3.58 12.64 -13.49
CA ASN A 32 3.33 11.22 -13.74
C ASN A 32 2.02 10.76 -13.07
N ALA A 33 1.38 9.75 -13.67
CA ALA A 33 0.09 9.23 -13.21
C ALA A 33 0.12 8.76 -11.74
N LYS A 34 1.24 8.17 -11.27
CA LYS A 34 1.36 7.65 -9.90
C LYS A 34 1.28 8.76 -8.85
N SER A 35 1.97 9.87 -9.09
CA SER A 35 1.95 11.04 -8.21
C SER A 35 0.57 11.71 -8.22
N GLN A 36 -0.02 11.86 -9.41
CA GLN A 36 -1.33 12.49 -9.55
C GLN A 36 -2.44 11.72 -8.85
N VAL A 37 -2.44 10.39 -8.95
CA VAL A 37 -3.42 9.55 -8.23
C VAL A 37 -3.29 9.74 -6.72
N SER A 38 -2.06 9.86 -6.20
CA SER A 38 -1.85 10.09 -4.77
C SER A 38 -2.35 11.45 -4.29
N GLU A 39 -2.23 12.49 -5.12
CA GLU A 39 -2.75 13.84 -4.83
C GLU A 39 -4.28 13.85 -4.94
N CYS A 40 -4.82 13.25 -6.01
CA CYS A 40 -6.26 13.15 -6.26
C CYS A 40 -6.98 12.47 -5.10
N ILE A 41 -6.48 11.32 -4.63
CA ILE A 41 -7.12 10.60 -3.51
C ILE A 41 -7.12 11.45 -2.23
N LYS A 42 -6.03 12.17 -1.94
CA LYS A 42 -5.98 13.06 -0.76
C LYS A 42 -6.97 14.21 -0.86
N GLN A 43 -7.12 14.79 -2.05
CA GLN A 43 -8.09 15.85 -2.27
C GLN A 43 -9.53 15.33 -2.18
N LEU A 44 -9.81 14.17 -2.77
CA LEU A 44 -11.11 13.50 -2.66
C LEU A 44 -11.46 13.17 -1.20
N GLN A 45 -10.50 12.74 -0.38
CA GLN A 45 -10.72 12.48 1.05
C GLN A 45 -10.99 13.75 1.87
N ALA A 46 -10.51 14.91 1.41
CA ALA A 46 -10.66 16.18 2.11
C ALA A 46 -11.91 16.95 1.68
N GLU A 47 -12.26 16.91 0.39
CA GLU A 47 -13.29 17.76 -0.21
C GLU A 47 -14.56 17.02 -0.63
N SER A 48 -14.52 15.69 -0.77
CA SER A 48 -15.70 14.89 -1.10
C SER A 48 -16.26 14.19 0.14
N ASN A 49 -17.59 14.10 0.22
CA ASN A 49 -18.27 13.27 1.22
C ASN A 49 -18.17 11.76 0.93
N LEU A 50 -17.50 11.36 -0.16
CA LEU A 50 -17.32 9.96 -0.52
C LEU A 50 -16.18 9.34 0.32
N PRO A 51 -16.45 8.35 1.19
CA PRO A 51 -15.40 7.68 1.95
C PRO A 51 -14.55 6.83 0.97
N ILE A 52 -13.38 7.34 0.60
CA ILE A 52 -12.49 6.69 -0.37
C ILE A 52 -11.17 6.31 0.27
N GLN A 53 -10.71 5.09 0.01
CA GLN A 53 -9.39 4.62 0.43
C GLN A 53 -8.68 3.97 -0.75
N ARG A 54 -7.34 4.07 -0.77
CA ARG A 54 -6.55 3.36 -1.76
C ARG A 54 -6.52 1.87 -1.43
N ALA A 55 -6.82 1.04 -2.42
CA ALA A 55 -6.75 -0.42 -2.30
C ALA A 55 -5.41 -0.86 -1.70
N ARG A 56 -5.48 -1.75 -0.71
CA ARG A 56 -4.32 -2.29 0.00
C ARG A 56 -3.56 -3.27 -0.89
N MET A 57 -2.26 -3.35 -0.66
CA MET A 57 -1.38 -4.31 -1.33
C MET A 57 -0.99 -5.38 -0.33
N ARG A 58 -1.14 -6.64 -0.74
CA ARG A 58 -0.62 -7.77 0.02
C ARG A 58 0.81 -8.02 -0.41
N VAL A 59 1.74 -7.84 0.51
CA VAL A 59 3.16 -8.04 0.26
C VAL A 59 3.73 -9.09 1.20
N ARG A 60 4.68 -9.86 0.67
CA ARG A 60 5.57 -10.71 1.45
C ARG A 60 6.93 -10.04 1.53
N VAL A 61 7.42 -9.85 2.73
CA VAL A 61 8.78 -9.37 2.99
C VAL A 61 9.57 -10.50 3.61
N SER A 62 10.78 -10.73 3.10
CA SER A 62 11.67 -11.77 3.59
C SER A 62 13.09 -11.20 3.79
N MET A 63 13.75 -11.56 4.89
CA MET A 63 15.12 -11.11 5.17
C MET A 63 15.81 -12.01 6.20
N PRO A 64 17.14 -11.98 6.32
CA PRO A 64 17.85 -12.75 7.33
C PRO A 64 17.38 -12.44 8.76
N THR A 65 17.27 -13.44 9.64
CA THR A 65 16.72 -13.29 11.00
C THR A 65 17.47 -12.24 11.85
N ALA A 66 18.77 -12.06 11.63
CA ALA A 66 19.56 -11.03 12.29
C ALA A 66 19.09 -9.59 11.95
N ASP A 67 18.76 -9.34 10.69
CA ASP A 67 18.21 -8.06 10.23
C ASP A 67 16.72 -7.93 10.61
N GLY A 68 15.98 -9.04 10.56
CA GLY A 68 14.58 -9.12 10.98
C GLY A 68 14.37 -8.63 12.40
N LYS A 69 15.16 -9.08 13.38
CA LYS A 69 15.04 -8.63 14.79
C LYS A 69 15.18 -7.11 14.96
N ARG A 70 16.02 -6.47 14.15
CA ARG A 70 16.28 -5.02 14.21
C ARG A 70 15.25 -4.19 13.45
N LEU A 71 14.72 -4.73 12.36
CA LEU A 71 13.85 -3.99 11.43
C LEU A 71 12.38 -4.32 11.58
N ARG A 72 12.03 -5.42 12.25
CA ARG A 72 10.65 -5.89 12.42
C ARG A 72 9.71 -4.80 12.89
N GLU A 73 10.07 -4.05 13.94
CA GLU A 73 9.23 -2.97 14.45
C GLU A 73 8.97 -1.88 13.40
N LYS A 74 10.00 -1.49 12.62
CA LYS A 74 9.87 -0.48 11.57
C LYS A 74 8.99 -0.97 10.41
N ILE A 75 9.13 -2.23 10.05
CA ILE A 75 8.36 -2.86 8.96
C ILE A 75 6.89 -3.03 9.38
N VAL A 76 6.67 -3.53 10.60
CA VAL A 76 5.34 -3.73 11.20
C VAL A 76 4.63 -2.39 11.41
N HIS A 77 5.32 -1.31 11.77
CA HIS A 77 4.71 0.01 11.89
C HIS A 77 4.15 0.55 10.56
N GLY A 78 4.75 0.15 9.43
CA GLY A 78 4.24 0.47 8.10
C GLY A 78 3.11 -0.44 7.61
N ALA A 79 2.77 -1.49 8.38
CA ALA A 79 1.70 -2.43 8.06
C ALA A 79 0.36 -1.94 8.63
N GLU A 80 -0.69 -2.06 7.84
CA GLU A 80 -2.06 -1.87 8.34
C GLU A 80 -2.57 -3.13 9.03
N LYS A 81 -2.26 -4.28 8.45
CA LYS A 81 -2.63 -5.58 8.98
C LYS A 81 -1.52 -6.58 8.69
N ILE A 82 -1.15 -7.37 9.68
CA ILE A 82 -0.26 -8.51 9.52
C ILE A 82 -1.14 -9.75 9.39
N GLU A 83 -0.90 -10.54 8.35
CA GLU A 83 -1.60 -11.80 8.13
C GLU A 83 -0.77 -12.99 8.61
N ASP A 84 0.55 -12.91 8.41
CA ASP A 84 1.48 -13.97 8.76
C ASP A 84 2.82 -13.36 9.18
N ASP A 85 3.43 -13.89 10.23
CA ASP A 85 4.73 -13.46 10.77
C ASP A 85 5.47 -14.70 11.25
N GLU A 86 6.37 -15.21 10.41
CA GLU A 86 7.13 -16.42 10.65
C GLU A 86 8.61 -16.08 10.83
N THR A 87 9.16 -16.48 11.98
CA THR A 87 10.60 -16.36 12.25
C THR A 87 11.24 -17.74 12.19
N GLY A 88 11.90 -18.03 11.07
CA GLY A 88 12.71 -19.22 10.89
C GLY A 88 14.11 -19.09 11.52
N GLN A 89 14.90 -20.17 11.40
CA GLN A 89 16.28 -20.19 11.91
C GLN A 89 17.20 -19.23 11.16
N GLU A 90 17.03 -19.13 9.83
CA GLU A 90 17.91 -18.33 8.96
C GLU A 90 17.22 -17.07 8.40
N GLU A 91 15.90 -17.12 8.21
CA GLU A 91 15.10 -16.08 7.59
C GLU A 91 13.88 -15.72 8.44
N TRP A 92 13.58 -14.43 8.48
CA TRP A 92 12.30 -13.87 8.94
C TRP A 92 11.44 -13.54 7.71
N GLN A 93 10.20 -14.03 7.71
CA GLN A 93 9.20 -13.76 6.69
C GLN A 93 7.96 -13.12 7.33
N VAL A 94 7.39 -12.13 6.65
CA VAL A 94 6.13 -11.50 7.07
C VAL A 94 5.23 -11.26 5.85
N VAL A 95 3.97 -11.64 5.96
CA VAL A 95 2.92 -11.32 5.00
C VAL A 95 2.00 -10.28 5.62
N MET A 96 1.87 -9.14 4.95
CA MET A 96 1.13 -7.99 5.48
C MET A 96 0.40 -7.22 4.39
N LEU A 97 -0.69 -6.57 4.80
CA LEU A 97 -1.40 -5.58 4.03
C LEU A 97 -0.81 -4.21 4.31
N ILE A 98 -0.37 -3.55 3.24
CA ILE A 98 0.23 -2.22 3.31
C ILE A 98 -0.53 -1.24 2.40
N GLU A 99 -0.40 0.04 2.71
CA GLU A 99 -0.73 1.07 1.74
C GLU A 99 0.28 1.04 0.58
N PRO A 100 -0.13 1.33 -0.67
CA PRO A 100 0.81 1.39 -1.80
C PRO A 100 1.96 2.40 -1.64
N GLY A 101 1.81 3.40 -0.77
CA GLY A 101 2.89 4.35 -0.42
C GLY A 101 4.00 3.70 0.41
N GLN A 102 3.64 2.78 1.30
CA GLN A 102 4.57 2.09 2.20
C GLN A 102 5.48 1.10 1.45
N PHE A 103 5.06 0.62 0.29
CA PHE A 103 5.89 -0.27 -0.54
C PHE A 103 7.26 0.33 -0.83
N ARG A 104 7.31 1.62 -1.18
CA ARG A 104 8.57 2.31 -1.48
C ARG A 104 9.43 2.45 -0.23
N VAL A 105 8.82 2.82 0.91
CA VAL A 105 9.50 2.99 2.19
C VAL A 105 10.15 1.68 2.63
N ILE A 106 9.38 0.58 2.60
CA ILE A 106 9.85 -0.75 2.94
C ILE A 106 10.99 -1.17 2.01
N ASN A 107 10.84 -1.00 0.69
CA ASN A 107 11.89 -1.35 -0.26
C ASN A 107 13.19 -0.56 -0.02
N GLU A 108 13.10 0.73 0.31
CA GLU A 108 14.28 1.54 0.65
C GLU A 108 14.94 1.08 1.96
N ILE A 109 14.16 0.67 2.97
CA ILE A 109 14.68 0.07 4.21
C ILE A 109 15.44 -1.22 3.91
N LEU A 110 14.85 -2.13 3.11
CA LEU A 110 15.49 -3.40 2.75
C LEU A 110 16.81 -3.20 1.99
N GLN A 111 16.86 -2.23 1.08
CA GLN A 111 18.08 -1.94 0.33
C GLN A 111 19.19 -1.35 1.21
N LYS A 112 18.85 -0.40 2.09
CA LYS A 112 19.82 0.30 2.95
C LYS A 112 20.30 -0.58 4.10
N GLU A 113 19.36 -1.20 4.83
CA GLU A 113 19.63 -1.85 6.10
C GLU A 113 19.98 -3.34 5.95
N CYS A 114 19.41 -4.03 4.96
CA CYS A 114 19.69 -5.45 4.71
C CYS A 114 20.79 -5.67 3.65
N LYS A 115 21.42 -4.59 3.15
CA LYS A 115 22.45 -4.63 2.09
C LYS A 115 22.02 -5.45 0.86
N GLY A 116 20.75 -5.37 0.48
CA GLY A 116 20.18 -6.12 -0.66
C GLY A 116 19.83 -7.59 -0.39
N ARG A 117 19.98 -8.08 0.85
CA ARG A 117 19.55 -9.44 1.24
C ARG A 117 18.07 -9.54 1.61
N GLY A 118 17.39 -8.40 1.75
CA GLY A 118 15.96 -8.33 1.98
C GLY A 118 15.20 -8.33 0.66
N ARG A 119 14.13 -9.12 0.57
CA ARG A 119 13.26 -9.23 -0.60
C ARG A 119 11.85 -8.77 -0.25
N ILE A 120 11.21 -8.04 -1.16
CA ILE A 120 9.79 -7.71 -1.10
C ILE A 120 9.11 -8.24 -2.35
N GLU A 121 8.02 -8.96 -2.18
CA GLU A 121 7.22 -9.54 -3.24
C GLU A 121 5.77 -9.10 -3.10
N THR A 122 5.15 -8.67 -4.20
CA THR A 122 3.71 -8.37 -4.20
C THR A 122 2.97 -9.67 -4.49
N MET A 123 2.22 -10.17 -3.52
CA MET A 123 1.47 -11.42 -3.66
C MET A 123 0.15 -11.20 -4.41
N SER A 124 -0.59 -10.16 -4.04
CA SER A 124 -1.84 -9.78 -4.71
C SER A 124 -2.23 -8.34 -4.41
N PHE A 125 -2.94 -7.71 -5.34
CA PHE A 125 -3.71 -6.52 -5.02
C PHE A 125 -4.96 -6.99 -4.27
N ALA A 126 -4.91 -7.04 -2.94
CA ALA A 126 -6.05 -7.41 -2.12
C ALA A 126 -7.10 -6.30 -2.16
N ALA A 127 -7.90 -6.31 -3.23
CA ALA A 127 -9.13 -5.54 -3.37
C ALA A 127 -9.96 -6.11 -4.54
N THR A 128 -10.31 -7.38 -4.43
CA THR A 128 -11.58 -7.90 -4.93
C THR A 128 -11.82 -9.17 -4.13
N ALA A 129 -12.90 -9.21 -3.33
CA ALA A 129 -13.52 -10.48 -3.02
C ALA A 129 -13.71 -11.19 -4.37
N THR A 130 -12.97 -12.28 -4.59
CA THR A 130 -13.22 -13.19 -5.69
C THR A 130 -14.64 -13.70 -5.50
N THR A 131 -15.55 -13.18 -6.31
CA THR A 131 -16.81 -13.83 -6.65
C THR A 131 -16.75 -14.10 -8.13
#